data_AF-A0A3D5IU85-F1
#
_entry.id   AF-A0A3D5IU85-F1
#
_cell.length_a   1.000
_cell.length_b   1.000
_cell.length_c   1.000
_cell.angle_alpha   90.00
_cell.angle_beta   90.00
_cell.angle_gamma   90.00
#
_symmetry.space_group_name_H-M   'P 1'
#
loop_
_entity.id
_entity.type
_entity.pdbx_description
1 polymer ?
#
loop_
_entity_poly.entity_id
_entity_poly.type
_entity_poly.pdbx_seq_one_letter_code
_entity_poly.pdbx_strand_id
1 'polypeptide(L)' 'GLQRYQAVLKLVNSALDRYRDQGESDGFYPVVEELLVGYYDPMYDYQIQKKMNRVVFKGNADEVLAYLAERSID' A
#
# COMPACT_ATOMS: atom_id res chain seq x y z
N GLY A 1 -14.21 5.06 -8.81
CA GLY A 1 -14.20 3.71 -9.40
C GLY A 1 -13.67 3.74 -10.82
N LEU A 2 -14.51 4.14 -11.77
CA LEU A 2 -14.20 4.09 -13.21
C LEU A 2 -12.97 4.93 -13.63
N GLN A 3 -12.82 6.15 -13.10
CA GLN A 3 -11.68 7.01 -13.41
C GLN A 3 -10.33 6.40 -12.97
N ARG A 4 -10.27 5.84 -11.76
CA ARG A 4 -9.09 5.16 -11.23
C ARG A 4 -8.77 3.90 -12.04
N TYR A 5 -9.79 3.11 -12.36
CA TYR A 5 -9.63 1.95 -13.25
C TYR A 5 -9.01 2.35 -14.60
N GLN A 6 -9.52 3.41 -15.23
CA GLN A 6 -8.97 3.91 -16.51
C GLN A 6 -7.53 4.41 -16.36
N ALA A 7 -7.18 5.06 -15.24
CA ALA A 7 -5.82 5.51 -14.96
C ALA A 7 -4.85 4.33 -14.80
N VAL A 8 -5.20 3.35 -13.95
CA VAL A 8 -4.41 2.14 -13.74
C VAL A 8 -4.26 1.34 -15.03
N LEU A 9 -5.33 1.20 -15.82
CA LEU A 9 -5.28 0.50 -17.10
C LEU A 9 -4.27 1.12 -18.07
N LYS A 10 -4.18 2.46 -18.12
CA LYS A 10 -3.18 3.15 -18.93
C LYS A 10 -1.75 2.87 -18.45
N LEU A 11 -1.53 2.89 -17.13
CA LEU A 11 -0.23 2.56 -16.53
C LEU A 11 0.18 1.12 -16.86
N VAL A 12 -0.73 0.17 -16.71
CA VAL A 12 -0.49 -1.25 -17.02
C VAL A 12 -0.13 -1.45 -18.49
N ASN A 13 -0.90 -0.86 -19.41
CA ASN A 13 -0.61 -0.98 -20.84
C ASN A 13 0.78 -0.40 -21.18
N SER A 14 1.11 0.76 -20.61
CA SER A 14 2.42 1.38 -20.82
C SER A 14 3.56 0.52 -20.27
N ALA A 15 3.36 -0.10 -19.10
CA ALA A 15 4.32 -1.01 -18.49
C ALA A 15 4.53 -2.28 -19.34
N LEU A 16 3.44 -2.84 -19.89
CA LEU A 16 3.48 -4.01 -20.76
C LEU A 16 4.21 -3.73 -22.07
N ASP A 17 3.97 -2.56 -22.68
CA ASP A 17 4.68 -2.15 -23.90
C ASP A 17 6.20 -2.03 -23.63
N ARG A 18 6.60 -1.39 -22.53
CA ARG A 18 8.01 -1.29 -22.14
C ARG A 18 8.64 -2.65 -21.86
N TYR A 19 7.94 -3.51 -21.12
CA TYR A 19 8.43 -4.84 -20.83
C TYR A 19 8.59 -5.69 -22.09
N ARG A 20 7.65 -5.60 -23.04
CA ARG A 20 7.75 -6.27 -24.34
C ARG A 20 8.94 -5.77 -25.15
N ASP A 21 9.14 -4.46 -25.22
CA ASP A 21 10.08 -3.85 -26.15
C ASP A 21 11.52 -3.82 -25.60
N GLN A 22 11.69 -3.75 -24.28
CA GLN A 22 12.99 -3.52 -23.61
C GLN A 22 13.34 -4.62 -22.60
N GLY A 23 12.40 -5.50 -22.23
CA GLY A 23 12.61 -6.50 -21.17
C GLY A 23 12.66 -5.90 -19.75
N GLU A 24 12.32 -4.62 -19.61
CA GLU A 24 12.40 -3.87 -18.34
C GLU A 24 11.05 -3.89 -17.60
N SER A 25 11.07 -4.28 -16.33
CA SER A 25 9.86 -4.41 -15.50
C SER A 25 9.60 -3.23 -14.57
N ASP A 26 10.50 -2.26 -14.51
CA ASP A 26 10.38 -1.04 -13.69
C ASP A 26 9.17 -0.16 -14.09
N GLY A 27 8.70 -0.29 -15.34
CA GLY A 27 7.46 0.33 -15.81
C GLY A 27 6.22 -0.04 -14.99
N PHE A 28 6.27 -1.14 -14.21
CA PHE A 28 5.18 -1.53 -13.30
C PHE A 28 5.21 -0.81 -11.95
N TYR A 29 6.28 -0.09 -11.57
CA TYR A 29 6.32 0.61 -10.28
C TYR A 29 5.18 1.62 -10.09
N PRO A 30 4.83 2.46 -11.08
CA PRO A 30 3.67 3.36 -10.95
C PRO A 30 2.34 2.62 -10.81
N VAL A 31 2.21 1.41 -11.38
CA VAL A 31 1.00 0.58 -11.22
C VAL A 31 0.87 0.13 -9.76
N VAL A 32 1.96 -0.37 -9.18
CA VAL A 32 2.01 -0.84 -7.80
C VAL A 32 1.76 0.31 -6.84
N GLU A 33 2.39 1.46 -7.06
CA GLU A 33 2.18 2.66 -6.25
C GLU A 33 0.71 3.12 -6.25
N GLU A 34 0.08 3.23 -7.43
CA GLU A 34 -1.32 3.66 -7.54
C GLU A 34 -2.28 2.68 -6.86
N LEU A 35 -1.98 1.38 -6.88
CA LEU A 35 -2.76 0.38 -6.15
C LEU A 35 -2.55 0.50 -4.64
N LEU A 36 -1.31 0.49 -4.17
CA LEU A 36 -1.01 0.49 -2.73
C LEU A 36 -1.35 1.83 -2.08
N VAL A 37 -0.72 2.91 -2.53
CA VAL A 37 -0.88 4.26 -1.96
C VAL A 37 -2.21 4.86 -2.36
N GLY A 38 -2.58 4.71 -3.63
CA GLY A 38 -3.78 5.33 -4.14
C GLY A 38 -5.07 4.69 -3.63
N TYR A 39 -5.11 3.36 -3.51
CA TYR A 39 -6.36 2.62 -3.25
C TYR A 39 -6.37 1.89 -1.91
N TYR A 40 -5.31 1.14 -1.59
CA TYR A 40 -5.29 0.35 -0.35
C TYR A 40 -5.04 1.19 0.90
N ASP A 41 -4.15 2.18 0.87
CA ASP A 41 -3.85 3.02 2.05
C ASP A 41 -5.11 3.76 2.57
N PRO A 42 -5.89 4.49 1.74
CA PRO A 42 -7.13 5.11 2.22
C PRO A 42 -8.16 4.10 2.72
N MET A 43 -8.18 2.90 2.14
CA MET A 43 -9.07 1.83 2.58
C MET A 43 -8.64 1.30 3.94
N TYR A 44 -7.34 1.10 4.16
CA TYR A 44 -6.80 0.66 5.44
C TYR A 44 -7.02 1.72 6.53
N ASP A 45 -6.78 3.00 6.23
CA ASP A 45 -7.08 4.10 7.15
C ASP A 45 -8.54 4.07 7.59
N TYR A 46 -9.47 3.95 6.65
CA TYR A 46 -10.89 3.86 6.95
C TYR A 46 -11.24 2.62 7.79
N GLN A 47 -10.65 1.47 7.48
CA GLN A 47 -10.88 0.23 8.23
C GLN A 47 -10.32 0.30 9.65
N ILE A 48 -9.15 0.92 9.83
CA ILE A 48 -8.50 1.13 11.13
C ILE A 48 -9.35 2.08 11.97
N GLN A 49 -9.80 3.20 11.40
CA GLN A 49 -10.68 4.16 12.09
C GLN A 49 -11.92 3.48 12.70
N LYS A 50 -12.53 2.52 11.99
CA LYS A 50 -13.68 1.75 12.49
C LYS A 50 -13.37 0.79 13.63
N LYS A 51 -12.11 0.42 13.82
CA LYS A 51 -11.65 -0.57 14.80
C LYS A 51 -10.74 0.05 15.85
N MET A 52 -10.74 1.38 15.98
CA MET A 52 -9.86 2.10 16.92
C MET A 52 -10.04 1.67 18.37
N ASN A 53 -11.23 1.20 18.74
CA ASN A 53 -11.49 0.64 20.07
C ASN A 53 -10.68 -0.64 20.39
N ARG A 54 -10.13 -1.32 19.38
CA ARG A 54 -9.26 -2.50 19.54
C ARG A 54 -7.78 -2.14 19.56
N VAL A 55 -7.43 -0.88 19.27
CA VAL A 55 -6.03 -0.42 19.21
C VAL A 55 -5.55 -0.17 20.64
N VAL A 56 -4.61 -0.99 21.10
CA VAL A 56 -4.02 -0.87 22.45
C VAL A 56 -2.81 0.06 22.49
N PHE A 57 -2.19 0.33 21.34
CA PHE A 57 -1.05 1.21 21.18
C PHE A 57 -0.94 1.71 19.73
N LYS A 58 -0.48 2.95 19.53
CA LYS A 58 -0.22 3.56 18.23
C LYS A 58 1.01 4.46 18.34
N GLY A 59 1.96 4.27 17.44
CA GLY A 59 3.19 5.06 17.32
C GLY A 59 3.87 4.79 15.98
N ASN A 60 5.04 5.36 15.78
CA ASN A 60 5.93 5.00 14.69
C ASN A 60 6.46 3.55 14.85
N ALA A 61 7.23 3.07 13.87
CA ALA A 61 7.74 1.71 13.89
C ALA A 61 8.57 1.39 15.15
N ASP A 62 9.47 2.29 15.55
CA ASP A 62 10.35 2.09 16.71
C ASP A 62 9.55 2.07 18.02
N GLU A 63 8.56 2.96 18.15
CA GLU A 63 7.66 3.02 19.30
C GLU A 63 6.81 1.74 19.42
N VAL A 64 6.32 1.22 18.30
CA VAL A 64 5.53 -0.04 18.27
C VAL A 64 6.41 -1.23 18.63
N LEU A 65 7.64 -1.29 18.11
CA LEU A 65 8.60 -2.35 18.44
C LEU A 65 8.97 -2.32 19.94
N ALA A 66 9.22 -1.13 20.49
CA ALA A 66 9.49 -0.96 21.92
C ALA A 66 8.29 -1.43 22.77
N TYR A 67 7.07 -1.01 22.42
CA TYR A 67 5.85 -1.43 23.11
C TYR A 67 5.65 -2.96 23.11
N LEU A 68 5.99 -3.63 22.00
CA LEU A 68 5.91 -5.10 21.90
C LEU A 68 7.00 -5.80 22.71
N ALA A 69 8.23 -5.26 22.72
CA ALA A 69 9.34 -5.80 23.49
C ALA A 69 9.07 -5.75 25.01
N GLU A 70 8.50 -4.65 25.52
CA GLU A 70 8.12 -4.50 26.93
C GLU A 70 7.02 -5.48 27.37
N ARG A 71 6.24 -6.01 26.43
CA ARG A 71 5.09 -6.91 26.67
C ARG A 71 5.35 -8.36 26.32
N SER A 72 6.48 -8.67 25.71
CA SER A 72 6.91 -10.04 25.49
C SER A 72 7.37 -10.58 26.85
N ILE A 73 6.49 -11.33 27.50
CA ILE A 73 6.85 -12.17 28.64
C ILE A 73 7.55 -13.39 28.04
N ASP A 74 8.81 -13.64 28.42
CA ASP A 74 9.52 -14.90 28.13
C ASP A 74 8.71 -16.12 28.61
#